data_AF-A0A1G5CK50-F1
#
_entry.id   AF-A0A1G5CK50-F1
#
_cell.length_a   1.000
_cell.length_b   1.000
_cell.length_c   1.000
_cell.angle_alpha   90.00
_cell.angle_beta   90.00
_cell.angle_gamma   90.00
#
_symmetry.space_group_name_H-M   'P 1'
#
loop_
_entity.id
_entity.type
_entity.pdbx_description
1 polymer ?
#
loop_
_entity_poly.entity_id
_entity_poly.type
_entity_poly.pdbx_seq_one_letter_code
_entity_poly.pdbx_strand_id
1 'polypeptide(L)'
;MYLNKKSYKFILLFLTMFVCLWGCGRIPDGEYAASVTLTGGSGKAYVESPCKLVARNGQMTADIVFSSSNYDYMIVSGQTYYPVNEEGNSEFIIPVILDKEMQVQADTTAMSTPHLIDYTLTFSLLEENKTSEDSESASSFQINVSEKEKLESLNAPELEGYSLLSSDENDYAQGFRIHRYEKDIALIAVDDGRKYLILPEDVKCPDKLPAGTTVIKRPLSEIYLAATGAMCHFDSLGAVDLISLSSLEEKDWYIASAKEAMKKGSLIYGGKYNAPDYEMILEKKIQLAIENTMLLHAPKVLERLENLDIPVFIDRSSYENEPLGRLEWIRIYGLLADKEKEAEEFFDQQKSLVESLDKSGVSGKKVAVFSVNSNHQIVTRKGNDYLSKMIEQAGGVYLSPVESQEDMSSTQMTISVEAFLAYAKEADILIYNGTIQNAPKTIDELIEIDQLFWQFEAVRDGNVWYTDKALYQFAGKTGTIIENLNEVIMSQEKETEFFHGLD
;
A
#
# COMPACT_ATOMS: atom_id res chain seq x y z
N MET A 1 -15.92 -60.91 -49.46
CA MET A 1 -16.10 -60.05 -50.65
C MET A 1 -15.11 -58.91 -50.53
N TYR A 2 -14.32 -58.71 -51.58
CA TYR A 2 -13.12 -57.88 -51.64
C TYR A 2 -13.35 -56.40 -51.26
N LEU A 3 -12.29 -55.81 -50.71
CA LEU A 3 -12.13 -54.42 -50.28
C LEU A 3 -12.73 -53.37 -51.23
N ASN A 4 -13.28 -52.30 -50.65
CA ASN A 4 -13.17 -50.97 -51.26
C ASN A 4 -12.44 -50.01 -50.31
N LYS A 5 -11.20 -49.72 -50.66
CA LYS A 5 -10.15 -49.09 -49.85
C LYS A 5 -10.18 -47.56 -50.02
N LYS A 6 -11.35 -46.93 -49.83
CA LYS A 6 -11.52 -45.47 -49.99
C LYS A 6 -12.28 -44.72 -48.89
N SER A 7 -12.81 -45.39 -47.87
CA SER A 7 -13.56 -44.71 -46.79
C SER A 7 -12.82 -44.61 -45.45
N TYR A 8 -11.60 -45.14 -45.34
CA TYR A 8 -10.80 -45.04 -44.10
C TYR A 8 -9.98 -43.75 -43.95
N LYS A 9 -9.98 -42.86 -44.96
CA LYS A 9 -9.35 -41.53 -44.86
C LYS A 9 -10.30 -40.39 -44.48
N PHE A 10 -11.61 -40.67 -44.34
CA PHE A 10 -12.59 -39.67 -43.91
C PHE A 10 -13.16 -39.94 -42.51
N ILE A 11 -13.02 -41.16 -41.98
CA ILE A 11 -13.41 -41.50 -40.60
C ILE A 11 -12.23 -41.29 -39.61
N LEU A 12 -11.02 -41.06 -40.13
CA LEU A 12 -9.85 -40.63 -39.36
C LEU A 12 -9.55 -39.13 -39.51
N LEU A 13 -10.56 -38.33 -39.87
CA LEU A 13 -10.52 -36.86 -39.84
C LEU A 13 -11.67 -36.25 -39.01
N PHE A 14 -12.57 -37.09 -38.49
CA PHE A 14 -13.64 -36.69 -37.55
C PHE A 14 -13.51 -37.36 -36.19
N LEU A 15 -12.41 -38.09 -35.95
CA LEU A 15 -12.09 -38.75 -34.68
C LEU A 15 -10.74 -38.28 -34.11
N THR A 16 -10.36 -37.03 -34.40
CA THR A 16 -9.34 -36.26 -33.66
C THR A 16 -9.90 -34.93 -33.14
N MET A 17 -11.20 -34.71 -33.30
CA MET A 17 -11.95 -33.60 -32.72
C MET A 17 -12.76 -34.08 -31.50
N PHE A 18 -12.20 -34.98 -30.68
CA PHE A 18 -12.78 -35.35 -29.39
C PHE A 18 -11.80 -36.07 -28.45
N VAL A 19 -10.50 -35.74 -28.47
CA VAL A 19 -9.55 -36.16 -27.42
C VAL A 19 -8.43 -35.11 -27.31
N CYS A 20 -8.77 -33.96 -26.75
CA CYS A 20 -7.85 -33.05 -26.02
C CYS A 20 -8.66 -32.15 -25.06
N LEU A 21 -9.82 -32.65 -24.60
CA LEU A 21 -10.35 -32.23 -23.31
C LEU A 21 -9.71 -33.19 -22.32
N TRP A 22 -9.17 -32.64 -21.24
CA TRP A 22 -8.42 -33.27 -20.14
C TRP A 22 -6.95 -32.83 -20.19
N GLY A 23 -6.71 -31.64 -19.65
CA GLY A 23 -5.37 -31.09 -19.44
C GLY A 23 -5.27 -29.60 -19.76
N CYS A 24 -6.00 -28.77 -19.01
CA CYS A 24 -5.68 -27.37 -18.68
C CYS A 24 -6.80 -26.91 -17.74
N GLY A 25 -6.45 -26.47 -16.52
CA GLY A 25 -7.42 -26.00 -15.53
C GLY A 25 -8.35 -24.96 -16.14
N ARG A 26 -9.67 -25.20 -16.07
CA ARG A 26 -10.65 -24.17 -16.40
C ARG A 26 -10.62 -23.15 -15.27
N ILE A 27 -10.19 -21.93 -15.58
CA ILE A 27 -10.38 -20.80 -14.69
C ILE A 27 -11.90 -20.59 -14.55
N PRO A 28 -12.45 -20.53 -13.33
CA PRO A 28 -13.87 -20.24 -13.13
C PRO A 28 -14.27 -18.93 -13.81
N ASP A 29 -15.54 -18.81 -14.18
CA ASP A 29 -16.05 -17.50 -14.58
C ASP A 29 -16.01 -16.55 -13.36
N GLY A 30 -15.51 -15.34 -13.55
CA GLY A 30 -15.24 -14.43 -12.44
C GLY A 30 -14.41 -13.21 -12.84
N GLU A 31 -14.22 -12.31 -11.89
CA GLU A 31 -13.29 -11.19 -12.01
C GLU A 31 -12.01 -11.51 -11.25
N TYR A 32 -10.86 -11.15 -11.81
CA TYR A 32 -9.56 -11.40 -11.23
C TYR A 32 -8.71 -10.15 -11.31
N ALA A 33 -7.76 -9.99 -10.39
CA ALA A 33 -6.68 -9.02 -10.54
C ALA A 33 -5.47 -9.72 -11.16
N ALA A 34 -4.83 -9.09 -12.13
CA ALA A 34 -3.57 -9.57 -12.69
C ALA A 34 -2.52 -8.47 -12.67
N SER A 35 -1.28 -8.84 -12.40
CA SER A 35 -0.16 -8.00 -12.78
C SER A 35 -0.07 -7.97 -14.30
N VAL A 36 0.20 -6.79 -14.85
CA VAL A 36 0.46 -6.64 -16.28
C VAL A 36 1.81 -5.97 -16.46
N THR A 37 2.62 -6.53 -17.35
CA THR A 37 3.88 -5.94 -17.77
C THR A 37 3.79 -5.58 -19.24
N LEU A 38 4.20 -4.36 -19.57
CA LEU A 38 4.36 -3.89 -20.93
C LEU A 38 5.85 -3.66 -21.20
N THR A 39 6.35 -4.27 -22.26
CA THR A 39 7.72 -4.07 -22.77
C THR A 39 7.65 -3.74 -24.26
N GLY A 40 8.68 -3.09 -24.81
CA GLY A 40 8.68 -2.62 -26.19
C GLY A 40 8.58 -1.09 -26.32
N GLY A 41 8.47 -0.61 -27.56
CA GLY A 41 8.54 0.82 -27.87
C GLY A 41 9.82 1.51 -27.36
N SER A 42 9.68 2.78 -26.93
CA SER A 42 10.79 3.58 -26.38
C SER A 42 11.02 3.39 -24.88
N GLY A 43 10.31 2.46 -24.22
CA GLY A 43 10.37 2.23 -22.77
C GLY A 43 9.73 3.31 -21.88
N LYS A 44 9.03 4.31 -22.46
CA LYS A 44 8.36 5.39 -21.72
C LYS A 44 6.89 5.12 -21.42
N ALA A 45 6.25 4.28 -22.24
CA ALA A 45 4.86 3.89 -22.06
C ALA A 45 4.77 2.76 -21.03
N TYR A 46 3.72 2.77 -20.22
CA TYR A 46 3.34 1.66 -19.36
C TYR A 46 1.83 1.47 -19.42
N VAL A 47 1.36 0.33 -18.92
CA VAL A 47 -0.05 0.08 -18.62
C VAL A 47 -0.21 -0.02 -17.11
N GLU A 48 -1.34 0.47 -16.59
CA GLU A 48 -1.64 0.41 -15.17
C GLU A 48 -1.71 -1.05 -14.69
N SER A 49 -1.07 -1.32 -13.57
CA SER A 49 -1.01 -2.63 -12.93
C SER A 49 -1.24 -2.47 -11.43
N PRO A 50 -2.09 -3.29 -10.80
CA PRO A 50 -2.80 -4.43 -11.37
C PRO A 50 -3.93 -4.01 -12.33
N CYS A 51 -4.19 -4.85 -13.33
CA CYS A 51 -5.31 -4.68 -14.25
C CYS A 51 -6.42 -5.69 -13.94
N LYS A 52 -7.66 -5.34 -14.26
CA LYS A 52 -8.82 -6.22 -14.07
C LYS A 52 -8.90 -7.23 -15.22
N LEU A 53 -9.06 -8.51 -14.88
CA LEU A 53 -9.41 -9.56 -15.82
C LEU A 53 -10.82 -10.07 -15.58
N VAL A 54 -11.51 -10.47 -16.64
CA VAL A 54 -12.84 -11.08 -16.58
C VAL A 54 -12.82 -12.40 -17.36
N ALA A 55 -13.07 -13.49 -16.65
CA ALA A 55 -13.28 -14.81 -17.24
C ALA A 55 -14.78 -15.04 -17.47
N ARG A 56 -15.18 -15.31 -18.71
CA ARG A 56 -16.55 -15.71 -19.06
C ARG A 56 -16.54 -16.78 -20.14
N ASN A 57 -17.26 -17.88 -19.91
CA ASN A 57 -17.40 -18.99 -20.85
C ASN A 57 -16.04 -19.54 -21.35
N GLY A 58 -15.02 -19.53 -20.50
CA GLY A 58 -13.67 -20.00 -20.84
C GLY A 58 -12.84 -19.06 -21.73
N GLN A 59 -13.26 -17.80 -21.89
CA GLN A 59 -12.47 -16.72 -22.48
C GLN A 59 -12.10 -15.70 -21.40
N MET A 60 -10.89 -15.15 -21.48
CA MET A 60 -10.39 -14.14 -20.56
C MET A 60 -10.17 -12.82 -21.30
N THR A 61 -10.68 -11.72 -20.75
CA THR A 61 -10.41 -10.37 -21.25
C THR A 61 -9.74 -9.53 -20.16
N ALA A 62 -8.79 -8.69 -20.55
CA ALA A 62 -8.17 -7.70 -19.68
C ALA A 62 -8.70 -6.31 -20.00
N ASP A 63 -8.94 -5.55 -18.94
CA ASP A 63 -9.18 -4.11 -18.96
C ASP A 63 -7.85 -3.41 -18.66
N ILE A 64 -7.25 -2.82 -19.69
CA ILE A 64 -5.91 -2.20 -19.61
C ILE A 64 -5.99 -0.70 -19.85
N VAL A 65 -5.35 0.08 -18.98
CA VAL A 65 -5.24 1.54 -19.10
C VAL A 65 -3.81 1.91 -19.42
N PHE A 66 -3.57 2.62 -20.52
CA PHE A 66 -2.23 3.10 -20.88
C PHE A 66 -1.81 4.29 -20.02
N SER A 67 -0.52 4.61 -20.00
CA SER A 67 0.02 5.79 -19.33
C SER A 67 -0.27 7.13 -20.03
N SER A 68 -1.10 7.14 -21.08
CA SER A 68 -1.45 8.32 -21.87
C SER A 68 -2.81 8.17 -22.53
N SER A 69 -3.51 9.28 -22.73
CA SER A 69 -4.77 9.41 -23.49
C SER A 69 -4.59 9.38 -25.01
N ASN A 70 -3.36 9.36 -25.52
CA ASN A 70 -3.06 9.52 -26.94
C ASN A 70 -2.86 8.18 -27.66
N TYR A 71 -3.56 7.12 -27.23
CA TYR A 71 -3.61 5.85 -27.96
C TYR A 71 -4.97 5.68 -28.62
N ASP A 72 -4.97 5.58 -29.95
CA ASP A 72 -6.20 5.63 -30.76
C ASP A 72 -6.80 4.25 -31.01
N TYR A 73 -5.95 3.23 -31.18
CA TYR A 73 -6.36 1.83 -31.31
C TYR A 73 -5.21 0.88 -31.00
N MET A 74 -5.57 -0.37 -30.69
CA MET A 74 -4.64 -1.49 -30.53
C MET A 74 -4.95 -2.62 -31.51
N ILE A 75 -3.93 -3.35 -31.93
CA ILE A 75 -4.06 -4.57 -32.72
C ILE A 75 -3.57 -5.74 -31.86
N VAL A 76 -4.47 -6.68 -31.56
CA VAL A 76 -4.18 -7.90 -30.80
C VAL A 76 -4.57 -9.09 -31.65
N SER A 77 -3.62 -9.98 -31.92
CA SER A 77 -3.83 -11.16 -32.79
C SER A 77 -4.48 -10.83 -34.17
N GLY A 78 -4.15 -9.67 -34.74
CA GLY A 78 -4.66 -9.21 -36.04
C GLY A 78 -6.05 -8.57 -36.00
N GLN A 79 -6.66 -8.41 -34.82
CA GLN A 79 -7.93 -7.70 -34.65
C GLN A 79 -7.70 -6.33 -34.00
N THR A 80 -8.41 -5.32 -34.50
CA THR A 80 -8.34 -3.93 -33.98
C THR A 80 -9.33 -3.71 -32.84
N TYR A 81 -8.86 -3.08 -31.77
CA TYR A 81 -9.58 -2.67 -30.56
C TYR A 81 -9.46 -1.16 -30.40
N TYR A 82 -10.55 -0.50 -30.02
CA TYR A 82 -10.60 0.94 -29.77
C TYR A 82 -10.79 1.21 -28.29
N PRO A 83 -10.40 2.40 -27.79
CA PRO A 83 -10.62 2.77 -26.40
C PRO A 83 -12.10 2.66 -26.01
N VAL A 84 -12.37 2.17 -24.80
CA VAL A 84 -13.73 2.05 -24.25
C VAL A 84 -14.19 3.28 -23.50
N ASN A 85 -13.25 4.20 -23.21
CA ASN A 85 -13.47 5.45 -22.50
C ASN A 85 -13.32 6.68 -23.41
N GLU A 86 -14.03 7.76 -23.08
CA GLU A 86 -13.95 9.06 -23.78
C GLU A 86 -13.11 10.10 -23.01
N GLU A 87 -12.86 9.88 -21.72
CA GLU A 87 -12.11 10.77 -20.83
C GLU A 87 -11.01 9.99 -20.07
N GLY A 88 -9.87 10.62 -19.81
CA GLY A 88 -8.73 10.00 -19.12
C GLY A 88 -7.71 9.35 -20.06
N ASN A 89 -6.86 8.49 -19.52
CA ASN A 89 -5.90 7.72 -20.32
C ASN A 89 -6.61 6.63 -21.13
N SER A 90 -6.06 6.24 -22.29
CA SER A 90 -6.72 5.29 -23.19
C SER A 90 -6.88 3.91 -22.52
N GLU A 91 -8.12 3.45 -22.38
CA GLU A 91 -8.52 2.19 -21.77
C GLU A 91 -8.99 1.21 -22.85
N PHE A 92 -8.49 -0.03 -22.85
CA PHE A 92 -8.85 -1.05 -23.83
C PHE A 92 -9.31 -2.34 -23.14
N ILE A 93 -10.35 -2.96 -23.69
CA ILE A 93 -10.74 -4.33 -23.32
C ILE A 93 -10.26 -5.29 -24.41
N ILE A 94 -9.24 -6.10 -24.08
CA ILE A 94 -8.61 -7.02 -25.03
C ILE A 94 -8.67 -8.48 -24.55
N PRO A 95 -8.76 -9.48 -25.43
CA PRO A 95 -8.61 -10.87 -25.04
C PRO A 95 -7.17 -11.14 -24.60
N VAL A 96 -7.01 -11.94 -23.54
CA VAL A 96 -5.69 -12.25 -22.98
C VAL A 96 -5.47 -13.73 -22.74
N ILE A 97 -4.19 -14.10 -22.75
CA ILE A 97 -3.72 -15.43 -22.35
C ILE A 97 -2.74 -15.22 -21.20
N LEU A 98 -3.06 -15.80 -20.05
CA LEU A 98 -2.23 -15.71 -18.85
C LEU A 98 -0.87 -16.38 -19.05
N ASP A 99 0.13 -15.81 -18.40
CA ASP A 99 1.52 -16.29 -18.32
C ASP A 99 2.16 -16.57 -19.68
N LYS A 100 1.72 -15.83 -20.71
CA LYS A 100 2.30 -15.84 -22.04
C LYS A 100 2.54 -14.43 -22.52
N GLU A 101 3.67 -14.27 -23.22
CA GLU A 101 3.96 -13.06 -23.96
C GLU A 101 2.97 -12.88 -25.12
N MET A 102 2.31 -11.74 -25.14
CA MET A 102 1.36 -11.33 -26.15
C MET A 102 1.94 -10.17 -26.95
N GLN A 103 2.20 -10.41 -28.24
CA GLN A 103 2.58 -9.36 -29.17
C GLN A 103 1.34 -8.52 -29.51
N VAL A 104 1.42 -7.22 -29.27
CA VAL A 104 0.39 -6.24 -29.59
C VAL A 104 1.01 -5.04 -30.29
N GLN A 105 0.22 -4.34 -31.09
CA GLN A 105 0.62 -3.06 -31.68
C GLN A 105 -0.34 -1.98 -31.18
N ALA A 106 0.16 -0.83 -30.76
CA ALA A 106 -0.70 0.29 -30.36
C ALA A 106 -0.33 1.54 -31.14
N ASP A 107 -1.33 2.21 -31.70
CA ASP A 107 -1.16 3.46 -32.43
C ASP A 107 -1.21 4.63 -31.46
N THR A 108 -0.19 5.50 -31.51
CA THR A 108 -0.14 6.71 -30.70
C THR A 108 0.06 7.97 -31.51
N THR A 109 -0.65 9.02 -31.13
CA THR A 109 -0.56 10.37 -31.71
C THR A 109 0.22 11.34 -30.83
N ALA A 110 0.76 10.87 -29.69
CA ALA A 110 1.53 11.69 -28.74
C ALA A 110 2.76 12.38 -29.36
N MET A 111 3.23 11.91 -30.53
CA MET A 111 4.40 12.43 -31.24
C MET A 111 4.05 13.31 -32.45
N SER A 112 2.85 13.88 -32.51
CA SER A 112 2.34 14.78 -33.58
C SER A 112 2.01 14.12 -34.92
N THR A 113 2.53 12.91 -35.18
CA THR A 113 2.08 12.01 -36.27
C THR A 113 1.71 10.65 -35.69
N PRO A 114 0.70 9.93 -36.23
CA PRO A 114 0.37 8.58 -35.79
C PRO A 114 1.54 7.62 -35.97
N HIS A 115 1.88 6.89 -34.91
CA HIS A 115 2.89 5.84 -34.93
C HIS A 115 2.32 4.55 -34.35
N LEU A 116 2.37 3.48 -35.14
CA LEU A 116 2.06 2.14 -34.68
C LEU A 116 3.32 1.53 -34.03
N ILE A 117 3.26 1.25 -32.73
CA ILE A 117 4.38 0.76 -31.93
C ILE A 117 4.13 -0.67 -31.49
N ASP A 118 5.15 -1.52 -31.64
CA ASP A 118 5.13 -2.92 -31.17
C ASP A 118 5.41 -2.99 -29.66
N TYR A 119 4.56 -3.74 -28.95
CA TYR A 119 4.69 -4.04 -27.54
C TYR A 119 4.51 -5.54 -27.28
N THR A 120 5.12 -6.00 -26.18
CA THR A 120 4.86 -7.31 -25.59
C THR A 120 4.18 -7.10 -24.24
N LEU A 121 2.97 -7.66 -24.10
CA LEU A 121 2.22 -7.70 -22.86
C LEU A 121 2.30 -9.08 -22.22
N THR A 122 2.50 -9.15 -20.92
CA THR A 122 2.38 -10.41 -20.15
C THR A 122 1.50 -10.17 -18.94
N PHE A 123 0.50 -11.04 -18.77
CA PHE A 123 -0.48 -10.98 -17.68
C PHE A 123 -0.29 -12.18 -16.76
N SER A 124 -0.15 -11.93 -15.46
CA SER A 124 -0.06 -13.00 -14.44
C SER A 124 -1.08 -12.74 -13.34
N LEU A 125 -1.94 -13.73 -13.08
CA LEU A 125 -2.94 -13.64 -12.02
C LEU A 125 -2.26 -13.34 -10.69
N LEU A 126 -2.89 -12.49 -9.90
CA LEU A 126 -2.55 -12.31 -8.50
C LEU A 126 -3.33 -13.38 -7.72
N GLU A 127 -2.64 -14.26 -7.01
CA GLU A 127 -3.28 -15.38 -6.32
C GLU A 127 -4.20 -14.90 -5.19
N GLU A 128 -5.46 -15.36 -5.23
CA GLU A 128 -6.29 -15.47 -4.03
C GLU A 128 -5.99 -16.83 -3.37
N ASN A 129 -5.52 -16.80 -2.11
CA ASN A 129 -5.14 -18.00 -1.36
C ASN A 129 -6.26 -19.07 -1.37
N LYS A 130 -6.08 -20.13 -2.15
CA LYS A 130 -6.80 -21.40 -1.99
C LYS A 130 -5.81 -22.50 -1.67
N THR A 131 -6.04 -23.11 -0.52
CA THR A 131 -5.35 -24.28 0.03
C THR A 131 -5.40 -25.49 -0.90
N SER A 132 -4.23 -25.99 -1.35
CA SER A 132 -3.80 -27.41 -1.27
C SER A 132 -2.53 -27.70 -2.10
N GLU A 133 -1.53 -28.24 -1.40
CA GLU A 133 -0.38 -29.11 -1.72
C GLU A 133 0.11 -29.36 -3.18
N ASP A 134 1.44 -29.25 -3.28
CA ASP A 134 2.43 -29.82 -4.23
C ASP A 134 2.50 -29.33 -5.69
N SER A 135 3.41 -28.38 -5.96
CA SER A 135 4.66 -28.60 -6.75
C SER A 135 5.38 -27.29 -7.09
N GLU A 136 6.69 -27.39 -7.29
CA GLU A 136 7.72 -26.35 -7.17
C GLU A 136 7.73 -25.21 -8.22
N SER A 137 8.09 -24.02 -7.71
CA SER A 137 8.90 -22.94 -8.33
C SER A 137 8.28 -21.96 -9.35
N ALA A 138 7.98 -20.74 -8.89
CA ALA A 138 8.72 -19.52 -9.19
C ALA A 138 8.20 -18.36 -8.31
N SER A 139 9.11 -17.68 -7.62
CA SER A 139 8.88 -16.93 -6.37
C SER A 139 8.20 -15.58 -6.51
N SER A 140 7.02 -15.43 -5.91
CA SER A 140 6.58 -14.18 -5.30
C SER A 140 7.40 -13.92 -4.03
N PHE A 141 8.01 -12.75 -3.89
CA PHE A 141 8.68 -12.32 -2.66
C PHE A 141 7.61 -11.96 -1.59
N GLN A 142 6.96 -12.98 -1.05
CA GLN A 142 6.48 -12.98 0.32
C GLN A 142 7.28 -14.07 1.01
N ILE A 143 8.30 -13.67 1.77
CA ILE A 143 8.94 -14.64 2.65
C ILE A 143 7.89 -14.95 3.71
N ASN A 144 7.31 -16.15 3.65
CA ASN A 144 6.61 -16.76 4.78
C ASN A 144 7.67 -17.08 5.83
N VAL A 145 8.20 -16.04 6.46
CA VAL A 145 9.11 -16.12 7.61
C VAL A 145 8.26 -16.65 8.74
N SER A 146 8.61 -17.84 9.25
CA SER A 146 7.96 -18.37 10.44
C SER A 146 8.08 -17.36 11.60
N GLU A 147 7.11 -17.30 12.51
CA GLU A 147 7.19 -16.40 13.68
C GLU A 147 8.52 -16.54 14.42
N LYS A 148 9.04 -17.76 14.47
CA LYS A 148 10.36 -18.06 15.04
C LYS A 148 11.49 -17.31 14.31
N GLU A 149 11.53 -17.38 12.97
CA GLU A 149 12.55 -16.68 12.18
C GLU A 149 12.39 -15.16 12.29
N LYS A 150 11.16 -14.64 12.42
CA LYS A 150 10.92 -13.21 12.69
C LYS A 150 11.54 -12.81 14.03
N LEU A 151 11.27 -13.55 15.10
CA LEU A 151 11.87 -13.29 16.41
C LEU A 151 13.40 -13.41 16.37
N GLU A 152 13.93 -14.41 15.67
CA GLU A 152 15.38 -14.59 15.53
C GLU A 152 16.04 -13.43 14.76
N SER A 153 15.33 -12.83 13.80
CA SER A 153 15.83 -11.68 13.04
C SER A 153 16.02 -10.41 13.88
N LEU A 154 15.29 -10.31 15.00
CA LEU A 154 15.32 -9.20 15.96
C LEU A 154 16.38 -9.37 17.06
N ASN A 155 17.16 -10.46 17.03
CA ASN A 155 18.24 -10.66 17.99
C ASN A 155 19.43 -9.74 17.68
N ALA A 156 20.09 -9.27 18.74
CA ALA A 156 21.32 -8.49 18.63
C ALA A 156 22.40 -9.30 17.89
N PRO A 157 22.87 -8.84 16.71
CA PRO A 157 23.96 -9.51 16.03
C PRO A 157 25.31 -9.22 16.72
N GLU A 158 26.29 -10.10 16.53
CA GLU A 158 27.67 -9.79 16.89
C GLU A 158 28.24 -8.75 15.90
N LEU A 159 28.86 -7.69 16.42
CA LEU A 159 29.57 -6.69 15.62
C LEU A 159 31.06 -6.74 15.94
N GLU A 160 31.88 -7.07 14.93
CA GLU A 160 33.32 -7.22 15.11
C GLU A 160 33.96 -5.91 15.59
N GLY A 161 34.62 -5.97 16.76
CA GLY A 161 35.32 -4.82 17.36
C GLY A 161 34.46 -3.91 18.23
N TYR A 162 33.19 -4.24 18.46
CA TYR A 162 32.26 -3.44 19.25
C TYR A 162 31.41 -4.30 20.19
N SER A 163 31.39 -3.95 21.48
CA SER A 163 30.60 -4.69 22.47
C SER A 163 29.16 -4.20 22.49
N LEU A 164 28.20 -5.12 22.59
CA LEU A 164 26.79 -4.80 22.86
C LEU A 164 26.67 -4.24 24.29
N LEU A 165 25.97 -3.10 24.42
CA LEU A 165 25.69 -2.45 25.69
C LEU A 165 24.29 -2.76 26.19
N SER A 166 23.30 -2.60 25.32
CA SER A 166 21.88 -2.81 25.65
C SER A 166 21.06 -3.08 24.39
N SER A 167 19.80 -3.44 24.59
CA SER A 167 18.78 -3.46 23.54
C SER A 167 17.56 -2.75 24.08
N ASP A 168 17.01 -1.85 23.28
CA ASP A 168 15.88 -1.03 23.67
C ASP A 168 14.61 -1.89 23.69
N GLU A 169 13.78 -1.69 24.72
CA GLU A 169 12.49 -2.37 24.85
C GLU A 169 11.39 -1.50 24.25
N ASN A 170 10.53 -2.13 23.44
CA ASN A 170 9.33 -1.49 22.90
C ASN A 170 8.10 -1.86 23.73
N ASP A 171 7.17 -0.93 23.84
CA ASP A 171 5.91 -1.09 24.56
C ASP A 171 4.86 -1.81 23.69
N TYR A 172 4.80 -1.51 22.39
CA TYR A 172 3.80 -2.00 21.45
C TYR A 172 4.40 -2.56 20.15
N ALA A 173 5.43 -1.93 19.60
CA ALA A 173 6.04 -2.30 18.33
C ALA A 173 6.76 -3.65 18.41
N GLN A 174 6.41 -4.53 17.48
CA GLN A 174 6.97 -5.88 17.35
C GLN A 174 7.86 -6.04 16.11
N GLY A 175 7.77 -5.11 15.16
CA GLY A 175 8.47 -5.19 13.87
C GLY A 175 9.94 -4.80 13.92
N PHE A 176 10.42 -4.19 15.01
CA PHE A 176 11.83 -3.79 15.14
C PHE A 176 12.37 -3.90 16.56
N ARG A 177 13.71 -3.90 16.67
CA ARG A 177 14.48 -3.67 17.90
C ARG A 177 15.70 -2.80 17.61
N ILE A 178 16.07 -1.95 18.56
CA ILE A 178 17.30 -1.13 18.49
C ILE A 178 18.33 -1.72 19.45
N HIS A 179 19.48 -2.12 18.94
CA HIS A 179 20.60 -2.65 19.73
C HIS A 179 21.69 -1.59 19.84
N ARG A 180 22.17 -1.32 21.05
CA ARG A 180 23.15 -0.28 21.35
C ARG A 180 24.52 -0.89 21.58
N TYR A 181 25.55 -0.33 20.95
CA TYR A 181 26.93 -0.77 21.06
C TYR A 181 27.83 0.36 21.52
N GLU A 182 29.06 0.03 21.90
CA GLU A 182 30.08 1.01 22.24
C GLU A 182 30.31 2.04 21.12
N LYS A 183 30.80 3.23 21.50
CA LYS A 183 31.07 4.37 20.60
C LYS A 183 29.83 4.89 19.86
N ASP A 184 28.68 4.85 20.52
CA ASP A 184 27.43 5.41 20.02
C ASP A 184 26.95 4.77 18.70
N ILE A 185 27.31 3.51 18.48
CA ILE A 185 26.77 2.71 17.39
C ILE A 185 25.41 2.17 17.81
N ALA A 186 24.44 2.25 16.91
CA ALA A 186 23.17 1.54 17.05
C ALA A 186 22.94 0.62 15.84
N LEU A 187 22.21 -0.47 16.06
CA LEU A 187 21.74 -1.35 15.00
C LEU A 187 20.24 -1.54 15.13
N ILE A 188 19.50 -1.17 14.09
CA ILE A 188 18.07 -1.44 13.97
C ILE A 188 17.93 -2.82 13.33
N ALA A 189 17.37 -3.78 14.05
CA ALA A 189 16.98 -5.09 13.54
C ALA A 189 15.48 -5.08 13.22
N VAL A 190 15.10 -5.61 12.07
CA VAL A 190 13.71 -5.62 11.59
C VAL A 190 13.24 -7.06 11.33
N ASP A 191 11.95 -7.30 11.55
CA ASP A 191 11.30 -8.62 11.54
C ASP A 191 11.37 -9.40 10.20
N ASP A 192 11.85 -8.75 9.14
CA ASP A 192 12.08 -9.32 7.82
C ASP A 192 13.55 -9.69 7.55
N GLY A 193 14.40 -9.61 8.56
CA GLY A 193 15.82 -9.94 8.45
C GLY A 193 16.74 -8.75 8.19
N ARG A 194 16.21 -7.62 7.70
CA ARG A 194 17.01 -6.43 7.41
C ARG A 194 17.61 -5.85 8.67
N LYS A 195 18.82 -5.29 8.51
CA LYS A 195 19.57 -4.65 9.59
C LYS A 195 20.06 -3.30 9.11
N TYR A 196 19.97 -2.28 9.95
CA TYR A 196 20.47 -0.95 9.65
C TYR A 196 21.49 -0.56 10.71
N LEU A 197 22.77 -0.53 10.31
CA LEU A 197 23.85 -0.08 11.17
C LEU A 197 23.91 1.44 11.13
N ILE A 198 23.53 2.07 12.22
CA ILE A 198 23.63 3.51 12.42
C ILE A 198 25.03 3.82 12.96
N LEU A 199 25.86 4.43 12.11
CA LEU A 199 27.28 4.63 12.34
C LEU A 199 27.62 6.13 12.43
N PRO A 200 28.15 6.61 13.57
CA PRO A 200 28.67 7.98 13.65
C PRO A 200 29.84 8.20 12.66
N GLU A 201 29.95 9.38 12.06
CA GLU A 201 30.90 9.70 10.99
C GLU A 201 32.37 9.37 11.35
N ASP A 202 32.76 9.61 12.59
CA ASP A 202 34.14 9.41 13.09
C ASP A 202 34.44 7.97 13.55
N VAL A 203 33.47 7.06 13.45
CA VAL A 203 33.61 5.68 13.93
C VAL A 203 33.91 4.74 12.76
N LYS A 204 34.97 3.93 12.90
CA LYS A 204 35.36 2.95 11.88
C LYS A 204 34.25 1.91 11.70
N CYS A 205 33.75 1.75 10.48
CA CYS A 205 32.85 0.65 10.12
C CYS A 205 33.51 -0.70 10.44
N PRO A 206 32.76 -1.67 11.02
CA PRO A 206 33.24 -3.04 11.18
C PRO A 206 33.70 -3.64 9.84
N ASP A 207 34.77 -4.43 9.87
CA ASP A 207 35.33 -5.05 8.65
C ASP A 207 34.42 -6.16 8.10
N LYS A 208 33.59 -6.77 8.97
CA LYS A 208 32.53 -7.72 8.62
C LYS A 208 31.21 -7.25 9.18
N LEU A 209 30.20 -7.25 8.32
CA LEU A 209 28.83 -6.92 8.68
C LEU A 209 27.95 -8.17 8.66
N PRO A 210 26.92 -8.25 9.53
CA PRO A 210 25.88 -9.26 9.40
C PRO A 210 25.23 -9.22 8.02
N ALA A 211 24.77 -10.37 7.53
CA ALA A 211 24.05 -10.42 6.25
C ALA A 211 22.80 -9.52 6.27
N GLY A 212 22.53 -8.83 5.16
CA GLY A 212 21.40 -7.91 5.04
C GLY A 212 21.56 -6.58 5.80
N THR A 213 22.79 -6.22 6.16
CA THR A 213 23.08 -4.94 6.85
C THR A 213 23.29 -3.81 5.86
N THR A 214 22.48 -2.76 5.97
CA THR A 214 22.69 -1.46 5.33
C THR A 214 23.37 -0.52 6.32
N VAL A 215 24.44 0.17 5.90
CA VAL A 215 25.13 1.14 6.74
C VAL A 215 24.55 2.54 6.50
N ILE A 216 24.11 3.20 7.56
CA ILE A 216 23.59 4.57 7.52
C ILE A 216 24.53 5.42 8.37
N LYS A 217 25.20 6.39 7.74
CA LYS A 217 26.11 7.29 8.44
C LYS A 217 25.36 8.49 9.00
N ARG A 218 25.68 8.86 10.24
CA ARG A 218 25.17 10.07 10.90
C ARG A 218 26.29 11.09 11.12
N PRO A 219 26.00 12.40 11.12
CA PRO A 219 24.67 13.01 11.02
C PRO A 219 24.09 12.95 9.60
N LEU A 220 22.75 12.84 9.50
CA LEU A 220 22.01 12.99 8.25
C LEU A 220 21.66 14.47 8.03
N SER A 221 21.59 14.87 6.76
CA SER A 221 21.17 16.20 6.31
C SER A 221 20.48 16.19 4.95
N GLU A 222 20.56 15.09 4.19
CA GLU A 222 20.02 14.98 2.84
C GLU A 222 19.27 13.64 2.69
N ILE A 223 17.96 13.64 2.95
CA ILE A 223 17.08 12.47 2.87
C ILE A 223 16.13 12.59 1.67
N TYR A 224 15.95 11.47 0.96
CA TYR A 224 14.82 11.27 0.06
C TYR A 224 13.71 10.51 0.79
N LEU A 225 12.59 11.18 1.04
CA LEU A 225 11.44 10.60 1.73
C LEU A 225 10.38 10.15 0.72
N ALA A 226 10.37 8.85 0.44
CA ALA A 226 9.35 8.18 -0.34
C ALA A 226 8.25 7.54 0.52
N ALA A 227 8.58 7.14 1.75
CA ALA A 227 7.63 6.75 2.79
C ALA A 227 6.90 7.97 3.36
N THR A 228 5.99 8.55 2.60
CA THR A 228 5.41 9.87 2.93
C THR A 228 4.61 9.88 4.24
N GLY A 229 4.10 8.74 4.69
CA GLY A 229 3.47 8.60 6.00
C GLY A 229 4.42 8.90 7.16
N ALA A 230 5.72 8.69 6.97
CA ALA A 230 6.74 8.96 7.98
C ALA A 230 7.12 10.45 8.11
N MET A 231 6.64 11.33 7.23
CA MET A 231 6.89 12.78 7.34
C MET A 231 6.40 13.33 8.68
N CYS A 232 5.30 12.79 9.23
CA CYS A 232 4.83 13.23 10.55
C CYS A 232 5.82 12.97 11.68
N HIS A 233 6.65 11.91 11.59
CA HIS A 233 7.68 11.68 12.59
C HIS A 233 8.74 12.78 12.54
N PHE A 234 9.22 13.13 11.34
CA PHE A 234 10.13 14.26 11.18
C PHE A 234 9.50 15.59 11.61
N ASP A 235 8.21 15.81 11.32
CA ASP A 235 7.48 17.00 11.75
C ASP A 235 7.37 17.12 13.26
N SER A 236 6.91 16.06 13.95
CA SER A 236 6.82 16.02 15.41
C SER A 236 8.18 16.23 16.09
N LEU A 237 9.25 15.77 15.46
CA LEU A 237 10.61 15.97 15.94
C LEU A 237 11.21 17.33 15.54
N GLY A 238 10.52 18.14 14.72
CA GLY A 238 11.07 19.38 14.17
C GLY A 238 12.34 19.17 13.35
N ALA A 239 12.36 18.10 12.54
CA ALA A 239 13.49 17.59 11.76
C ALA A 239 13.19 17.46 10.26
N VAL A 240 12.17 18.18 9.76
CA VAL A 240 11.80 18.21 8.34
C VAL A 240 12.91 18.77 7.45
N ASP A 241 13.79 19.60 8.03
CA ASP A 241 14.97 20.15 7.37
C ASP A 241 16.04 19.11 7.00
N LEU A 242 15.96 17.88 7.52
CA LEU A 242 16.80 16.76 7.09
C LEU A 242 16.39 16.19 5.72
N ILE A 243 15.19 16.53 5.25
CA ILE A 243 14.61 16.00 4.02
C ILE A 243 14.76 17.03 2.91
N SER A 244 15.45 16.65 1.85
CA SER A 244 15.63 17.51 0.68
C SER A 244 14.80 17.06 -0.51
N LEU A 245 14.44 15.78 -0.60
CA LEU A 245 13.59 15.22 -1.65
C LEU A 245 12.33 14.55 -1.09
N SER A 246 11.18 14.86 -1.67
CA SER A 246 9.89 14.24 -1.36
C SER A 246 9.33 13.48 -2.56
N SER A 247 8.65 12.36 -2.31
CA SER A 247 7.87 11.67 -3.35
C SER A 247 6.47 12.22 -3.59
N LEU A 248 6.07 13.26 -2.85
CA LEU A 248 4.84 14.02 -3.07
C LEU A 248 5.14 15.45 -3.51
N GLU A 249 4.24 16.00 -4.30
CA GLU A 249 4.25 17.42 -4.67
C GLU A 249 3.64 18.27 -3.55
N GLU A 250 3.91 19.58 -3.56
CA GLU A 250 3.42 20.52 -2.54
C GLU A 250 1.90 20.44 -2.32
N LYS A 251 1.15 20.29 -3.42
CA LYS A 251 -0.32 20.21 -3.41
C LYS A 251 -0.86 18.98 -2.68
N ASP A 252 -0.06 17.91 -2.59
CA ASP A 252 -0.47 16.62 -2.02
C ASP A 252 -0.04 16.48 -0.56
N TRP A 253 0.79 17.40 -0.04
CA TRP A 253 1.07 17.48 1.39
C TRP A 253 -0.12 18.06 2.15
N TYR A 254 -0.29 17.65 3.40
CA TYR A 254 -1.20 18.25 4.38
C TYR A 254 -0.47 18.73 5.62
N ILE A 255 0.72 18.18 5.87
CA ILE A 255 1.65 18.65 6.90
C ILE A 255 2.18 20.04 6.52
N ALA A 256 1.97 21.02 7.41
CA ALA A 256 2.28 22.42 7.14
C ALA A 256 3.78 22.68 6.92
N SER A 257 4.64 22.09 7.75
CA SER A 257 6.10 22.23 7.64
C SER A 257 6.64 21.69 6.31
N ALA A 258 6.12 20.57 5.81
CA ALA A 258 6.46 20.02 4.49
C ALA A 258 6.09 20.99 3.37
N LYS A 259 4.85 21.53 3.38
CA LYS A 259 4.43 22.57 2.42
C LYS A 259 5.33 23.79 2.46
N GLU A 260 5.65 24.27 3.66
CA GLU A 260 6.51 25.43 3.82
C GLU A 260 7.93 25.17 3.32
N ALA A 261 8.49 24.00 3.60
CA ALA A 261 9.80 23.59 3.10
C ALA A 261 9.81 23.53 1.56
N MET A 262 8.73 23.04 0.94
CA MET A 262 8.58 23.03 -0.51
C MET A 262 8.49 24.43 -1.11
N LYS A 263 7.67 25.30 -0.51
CA LYS A 263 7.57 26.72 -0.93
C LYS A 263 8.89 27.47 -0.82
N LYS A 264 9.71 27.15 0.20
CA LYS A 264 11.03 27.74 0.41
C LYS A 264 12.11 27.12 -0.50
N GLY A 265 11.82 25.98 -1.14
CA GLY A 265 12.77 25.24 -1.98
C GLY A 265 13.82 24.43 -1.21
N SER A 266 13.68 24.30 0.12
CA SER A 266 14.55 23.44 0.93
C SER A 266 14.15 21.97 0.80
N LEU A 267 12.87 21.69 0.55
CA LEU A 267 12.34 20.39 0.14
C LEU A 267 11.88 20.51 -1.32
N ILE A 268 12.21 19.56 -2.19
CA ILE A 268 11.74 19.56 -3.58
C ILE A 268 11.17 18.19 -3.96
N TYR A 269 10.37 18.14 -5.02
CA TYR A 269 9.82 16.89 -5.52
C TYR A 269 10.92 16.07 -6.22
N GLY A 270 11.19 14.87 -5.71
CA GLY A 270 12.26 13.96 -6.15
C GLY A 270 11.77 12.72 -6.90
N GLY A 271 10.53 12.72 -7.40
CA GLY A 271 9.92 11.57 -8.08
C GLY A 271 9.21 10.62 -7.13
N LYS A 272 8.33 9.77 -7.67
CA LYS A 272 7.53 8.81 -6.87
C LYS A 272 8.40 7.64 -6.41
N TYR A 273 7.95 6.90 -5.39
CA TYR A 273 8.64 5.69 -4.90
C TYR A 273 8.94 4.66 -6.02
N ASN A 274 8.08 4.53 -7.03
CA ASN A 274 8.26 3.61 -8.15
C ASN A 274 8.95 4.22 -9.38
N ALA A 275 9.18 5.54 -9.36
CA ALA A 275 9.91 6.27 -10.39
C ALA A 275 10.69 7.46 -9.77
N PRO A 276 11.71 7.19 -8.94
CA PRO A 276 12.52 8.25 -8.36
C PRO A 276 13.33 8.99 -9.42
N ASP A 277 13.60 10.27 -9.18
CA ASP A 277 14.53 11.05 -9.97
C ASP A 277 15.97 10.77 -9.54
N TYR A 278 16.57 9.77 -10.18
CA TYR A 278 17.93 9.34 -9.86
C TYR A 278 19.00 10.40 -10.13
N GLU A 279 18.79 11.30 -11.10
CA GLU A 279 19.74 12.37 -11.38
C GLU A 279 19.73 13.37 -10.21
N MET A 280 18.54 13.72 -9.74
CA MET A 280 18.37 14.61 -8.59
C MET A 280 18.88 13.99 -7.29
N ILE A 281 18.64 12.69 -7.07
CA ILE A 281 19.16 11.95 -5.90
C ILE A 281 20.70 12.04 -5.85
N LEU A 282 21.38 11.88 -6.98
CA LEU A 282 22.83 11.99 -7.07
C LEU A 282 23.31 13.43 -6.93
N GLU A 283 22.63 14.39 -7.56
CA GLU A 283 22.98 15.81 -7.49
C GLU A 283 22.89 16.35 -6.06
N LYS A 284 21.81 16.00 -5.35
CA LYS A 284 21.58 16.37 -3.94
C LYS A 284 22.44 15.57 -2.97
N LYS A 285 23.13 14.52 -3.43
CA LYS A 285 23.97 13.64 -2.61
C LYS A 285 23.18 13.04 -1.44
N ILE A 286 22.00 12.50 -1.77
CA ILE A 286 21.15 11.84 -0.79
C ILE A 286 21.93 10.79 0.00
N GLN A 287 21.84 10.87 1.32
CA GLN A 287 22.53 10.00 2.26
C GLN A 287 21.67 8.81 2.67
N LEU A 288 20.35 8.93 2.54
CA LEU A 288 19.37 7.91 2.88
C LEU A 288 18.10 8.09 2.05
N ALA A 289 17.65 7.02 1.40
CA ALA A 289 16.30 6.90 0.88
C ALA A 289 15.43 6.18 1.91
N ILE A 290 14.35 6.82 2.36
CA ILE A 290 13.36 6.24 3.26
C ILE A 290 12.15 5.85 2.43
N GLU A 291 11.95 4.55 2.27
CA GLU A 291 10.97 3.93 1.38
C GLU A 291 9.90 3.19 2.18
N ASN A 292 8.72 2.99 1.61
CA ASN A 292 7.67 2.20 2.25
C ASN A 292 7.64 0.77 1.69
N THR A 293 6.81 -0.10 2.28
CA THR A 293 6.69 -1.51 1.87
C THR A 293 6.27 -1.72 0.41
N MET A 294 5.67 -0.73 -0.27
CA MET A 294 5.35 -0.83 -1.71
C MET A 294 6.59 -0.96 -2.59
N LEU A 295 7.77 -0.51 -2.10
CA LEU A 295 9.03 -0.72 -2.81
C LEU A 295 9.33 -2.21 -3.01
N LEU A 296 8.84 -3.09 -2.14
CA LEU A 296 9.00 -4.55 -2.28
C LEU A 296 8.34 -5.10 -3.55
N HIS A 297 7.38 -4.37 -4.13
CA HIS A 297 6.75 -4.68 -5.41
C HIS A 297 7.44 -3.98 -6.61
N ALA A 298 8.48 -3.18 -6.35
CA ALA A 298 9.29 -2.49 -7.34
C ALA A 298 10.79 -2.82 -7.17
N PRO A 299 11.19 -4.10 -7.27
CA PRO A 299 12.56 -4.54 -6.97
C PRO A 299 13.63 -3.82 -7.80
N LYS A 300 13.31 -3.44 -9.05
CA LYS A 300 14.22 -2.67 -9.92
C LYS A 300 14.57 -1.29 -9.36
N VAL A 301 13.67 -0.67 -8.58
CA VAL A 301 13.95 0.62 -7.94
C VAL A 301 14.94 0.43 -6.80
N LEU A 302 14.70 -0.57 -5.94
CA LEU A 302 15.61 -0.93 -4.86
C LEU A 302 17.00 -1.27 -5.40
N GLU A 303 17.09 -2.17 -6.37
CA GLU A 303 18.35 -2.54 -7.04
C GLU A 303 19.06 -1.32 -7.61
N ARG A 304 18.32 -0.36 -8.17
CA ARG A 304 18.92 0.85 -8.74
C ARG A 304 19.45 1.81 -7.68
N LEU A 305 18.74 1.99 -6.56
CA LEU A 305 19.24 2.79 -5.43
C LEU A 305 20.50 2.16 -4.82
N GLU A 306 20.50 0.84 -4.65
CA GLU A 306 21.65 0.07 -4.14
C GLU A 306 22.86 0.16 -5.10
N ASN A 307 22.65 0.03 -6.40
CA ASN A 307 23.71 0.18 -7.42
C ASN A 307 24.30 1.60 -7.49
N LEU A 308 23.59 2.59 -6.97
CA LEU A 308 24.06 3.97 -6.84
C LEU A 308 24.70 4.25 -5.48
N ASP A 309 24.93 3.21 -4.67
CA ASP A 309 25.45 3.28 -3.32
C ASP A 309 24.60 4.17 -2.38
N ILE A 310 23.28 4.29 -2.64
CA ILE A 310 22.34 5.01 -1.78
C ILE A 310 21.76 4.04 -0.75
N PRO A 311 22.00 4.24 0.57
CA PRO A 311 21.36 3.45 1.61
C PRO A 311 19.84 3.56 1.52
N VAL A 312 19.13 2.43 1.62
CA VAL A 312 17.68 2.38 1.62
C VAL A 312 17.20 1.85 2.97
N PHE A 313 16.36 2.62 3.66
CA PHE A 313 15.60 2.16 4.83
C PHE A 313 14.15 1.94 4.42
N ILE A 314 13.63 0.75 4.64
CA ILE A 314 12.22 0.42 4.36
C ILE A 314 11.42 0.52 5.66
N ASP A 315 10.55 1.52 5.75
CA ASP A 315 9.56 1.66 6.81
C ASP A 315 8.53 0.53 6.70
N ARG A 316 8.37 -0.22 7.79
CA ARG A 316 7.40 -1.31 7.93
C ARG A 316 6.40 -1.05 9.06
N SER A 317 6.25 0.20 9.48
CA SER A 317 5.30 0.59 10.54
C SER A 317 3.86 0.19 10.19
N SER A 318 3.52 0.09 8.90
CA SER A 318 2.21 -0.37 8.42
C SER A 318 1.92 -1.85 8.69
N TYR A 319 2.93 -2.65 9.05
CA TYR A 319 2.77 -4.06 9.38
C TYR A 319 2.67 -4.31 10.89
N GLU A 320 2.74 -3.27 11.71
CA GLU A 320 2.41 -3.36 13.13
C GLU A 320 0.92 -3.63 13.31
N ASN A 321 0.59 -4.53 14.24
CA ASN A 321 -0.80 -4.90 14.50
C ASN A 321 -1.55 -3.84 15.34
N GLU A 322 -0.83 -3.16 16.23
CA GLU A 322 -1.40 -2.16 17.14
C GLU A 322 -1.15 -0.74 16.62
N PRO A 323 -2.14 0.17 16.66
CA PRO A 323 -1.96 1.57 16.29
C PRO A 323 -0.78 2.26 17.01
N LEU A 324 -0.64 2.02 18.32
CA LEU A 324 0.50 2.55 19.08
C LEU A 324 1.83 1.88 18.70
N GLY A 325 1.81 0.63 18.23
CA GLY A 325 2.99 -0.03 17.67
C GLY A 325 3.46 0.64 16.39
N ARG A 326 2.55 1.03 15.49
CA ARG A 326 2.88 1.85 14.32
C ARG A 326 3.52 3.18 14.73
N LEU A 327 2.94 3.87 15.72
CA LEU A 327 3.45 5.15 16.20
C LEU A 327 4.86 5.03 16.79
N GLU A 328 5.15 3.95 17.51
CA GLU A 328 6.41 3.74 18.22
C GLU A 328 7.63 3.66 17.30
N TRP A 329 7.42 3.45 15.99
CA TRP A 329 8.48 3.62 14.97
C TRP A 329 9.09 5.04 14.97
N ILE A 330 8.45 6.03 15.60
CA ILE A 330 9.05 7.34 15.87
C ILE A 330 10.41 7.23 16.57
N ARG A 331 10.65 6.19 17.37
CA ARG A 331 11.95 5.94 18.03
C ARG A 331 13.07 5.73 17.01
N ILE A 332 12.82 5.04 15.89
CA ILE A 332 13.78 4.92 14.79
C ILE A 332 14.05 6.31 14.18
N TYR A 333 13.01 7.10 13.95
CA TYR A 333 13.16 8.45 13.39
C TYR A 333 13.90 9.40 14.34
N GLY A 334 13.68 9.28 15.66
CA GLY A 334 14.45 9.96 16.70
C GLY A 334 15.93 9.57 16.64
N LEU A 335 16.23 8.28 16.52
CA LEU A 335 17.60 7.80 16.32
C LEU A 335 18.20 8.33 15.02
N LEU A 336 17.49 8.32 13.89
CA LEU A 336 18.03 8.84 12.63
C LEU A 336 18.30 10.35 12.69
N ALA A 337 17.43 11.11 13.37
CA ALA A 337 17.44 12.57 13.42
C ALA A 337 18.26 13.19 14.58
N ASP A 338 18.85 12.38 15.47
CA ASP A 338 19.47 12.84 16.73
C ASP A 338 18.53 13.48 17.73
N LYS A 339 17.31 12.92 17.82
CA LYS A 339 16.19 13.44 18.61
C LYS A 339 15.46 12.35 19.37
N GLU A 340 16.20 11.40 19.93
CA GLU A 340 15.63 10.26 20.66
C GLU A 340 14.82 10.70 21.88
N LYS A 341 15.29 11.73 22.58
CA LYS A 341 14.58 12.27 23.75
C LYS A 341 13.23 12.86 23.33
N GLU A 342 13.20 13.66 22.28
CA GLU A 342 11.98 14.26 21.74
C GLU A 342 11.03 13.18 21.18
N ALA A 343 11.58 12.12 20.58
CA ALA A 343 10.79 10.98 20.12
C ALA A 343 10.09 10.27 21.27
N GLU A 344 10.81 10.03 22.38
CA GLU A 344 10.25 9.38 23.56
C GLU A 344 9.18 10.26 24.23
N GLU A 345 9.47 11.55 24.43
CA GLU A 345 8.51 12.51 25.01
C GLU A 345 7.23 12.60 24.17
N PHE A 346 7.35 12.62 22.85
CA PHE A 346 6.19 12.66 21.95
C PHE A 346 5.41 11.33 21.96
N PHE A 347 6.10 10.20 21.97
CA PHE A 347 5.48 8.88 22.06
C PHE A 347 4.67 8.73 23.36
N ASP A 348 5.30 9.06 24.50
CA ASP A 348 4.66 9.01 25.82
C ASP A 348 3.43 9.91 25.91
N GLN A 349 3.49 11.10 25.30
CA GLN A 349 2.34 12.00 25.22
C GLN A 349 1.17 11.34 24.49
N GLN A 350 1.40 10.78 23.30
CA GLN A 350 0.36 10.15 22.50
C GLN A 350 -0.18 8.87 23.15
N LYS A 351 0.69 8.06 23.75
CA LYS A 351 0.32 6.87 24.53
C LYS A 351 -0.59 7.26 25.70
N SER A 352 -0.23 8.29 26.45
CA SER A 352 -0.99 8.77 27.61
C SER A 352 -2.41 9.21 27.23
N LEU A 353 -2.61 9.81 26.05
CA LEU A 353 -3.95 10.15 25.55
C LEU A 353 -4.83 8.91 25.49
N VAL A 354 -4.33 7.80 24.93
CA VAL A 354 -5.09 6.55 24.80
C VAL A 354 -5.34 5.85 26.14
N GLU A 355 -4.33 5.81 27.01
CA GLU A 355 -4.42 5.14 28.31
C GLU A 355 -5.34 5.85 29.30
N SER A 356 -5.49 7.17 29.15
CA SER A 356 -6.31 8.01 30.04
C SER A 356 -7.76 8.19 29.57
N LEU A 357 -8.14 7.63 28.41
CA LEU A 357 -9.50 7.77 27.87
C LEU A 357 -10.56 7.26 28.83
N ASP A 358 -11.57 8.09 29.09
CA ASP A 358 -12.80 7.63 29.71
C ASP A 358 -13.59 6.79 28.69
N LYS A 359 -13.79 5.52 28.99
CA LYS A 359 -14.57 4.60 28.15
C LYS A 359 -15.94 4.31 28.78
N SER A 360 -16.30 5.02 29.84
CA SER A 360 -17.63 4.94 30.43
C SER A 360 -18.65 5.54 29.46
N GLY A 361 -19.78 4.86 29.29
CA GLY A 361 -20.87 5.34 28.41
C GLY A 361 -20.70 5.08 26.90
N VAL A 362 -19.51 4.72 26.41
CA VAL A 362 -19.29 4.38 24.98
C VAL A 362 -19.38 2.89 24.68
N SER A 363 -19.29 2.04 25.71
CA SER A 363 -19.30 0.58 25.55
C SER A 363 -20.55 0.10 24.81
N GLY A 364 -20.34 -0.64 23.72
CA GLY A 364 -21.40 -1.21 22.89
C GLY A 364 -21.86 -0.33 21.73
N LYS A 365 -21.33 0.90 21.59
CA LYS A 365 -21.62 1.75 20.43
C LYS A 365 -21.00 1.19 19.16
N LYS A 366 -21.84 0.86 18.18
CA LYS A 366 -21.44 0.22 16.93
C LYS A 366 -20.99 1.26 15.91
N VAL A 367 -19.79 1.09 15.36
CA VAL A 367 -19.20 2.00 14.36
C VAL A 367 -18.86 1.21 13.10
N ALA A 368 -19.21 1.74 11.93
CA ALA A 368 -18.73 1.21 10.65
C ALA A 368 -17.99 2.29 9.86
N VAL A 369 -16.93 1.89 9.15
CA VAL A 369 -16.11 2.78 8.33
C VAL A 369 -16.25 2.39 6.87
N PHE A 370 -16.38 3.37 5.99
CA PHE A 370 -16.46 3.14 4.56
C PHE A 370 -15.90 4.30 3.74
N SER A 371 -15.61 4.06 2.47
CA SER A 371 -15.41 5.08 1.44
C SER A 371 -16.23 4.68 0.22
N VAL A 372 -16.40 5.60 -0.72
CA VAL A 372 -17.00 5.31 -2.03
C VAL A 372 -15.93 5.46 -3.10
N ASN A 373 -15.72 4.44 -3.93
CA ASN A 373 -14.77 4.51 -5.05
C ASN A 373 -15.41 5.11 -6.30
N SER A 374 -14.63 5.29 -7.38
CA SER A 374 -15.11 5.85 -8.66
C SER A 374 -16.20 5.04 -9.35
N ASN A 375 -16.34 3.77 -8.98
CA ASN A 375 -17.36 2.88 -9.50
C ASN A 375 -18.61 2.84 -8.61
N HIS A 376 -18.75 3.78 -7.67
CA HIS A 376 -19.83 3.84 -6.67
C HIS A 376 -19.92 2.60 -5.77
N GLN A 377 -18.82 1.87 -5.59
CA GLN A 377 -18.74 0.74 -4.68
C GLN A 377 -18.22 1.18 -3.32
N ILE A 378 -18.61 0.43 -2.29
CA ILE A 378 -18.16 0.65 -0.92
C ILE A 378 -16.78 0.03 -0.75
N VAL A 379 -15.81 0.82 -0.30
CA VAL A 379 -14.54 0.32 0.21
C VAL A 379 -14.60 0.38 1.73
N THR A 380 -14.55 -0.76 2.40
CA THR A 380 -14.67 -0.88 3.85
C THR A 380 -13.43 -1.55 4.44
N ARG A 381 -13.22 -1.39 5.75
CA ARG A 381 -12.05 -1.93 6.47
C ARG A 381 -12.38 -3.29 7.10
N LYS A 382 -11.42 -4.22 7.10
CA LYS A 382 -11.50 -5.47 7.87
C LYS A 382 -11.05 -5.23 9.31
N GLY A 383 -11.36 -6.14 10.23
CA GLY A 383 -11.07 -5.96 11.67
C GLY A 383 -9.58 -5.89 12.05
N ASN A 384 -8.67 -6.25 11.14
CA ASN A 384 -7.22 -6.10 11.31
C ASN A 384 -6.68 -4.76 10.77
N ASP A 385 -7.54 -3.86 10.29
CA ASP A 385 -7.12 -2.52 9.87
C ASP A 385 -6.80 -1.63 11.08
N TYR A 386 -5.87 -0.70 10.90
CA TYR A 386 -5.49 0.21 11.97
C TYR A 386 -6.68 1.08 12.43
N LEU A 387 -7.57 1.50 11.53
CA LEU A 387 -8.70 2.35 11.89
C LEU A 387 -9.78 1.56 12.65
N SER A 388 -9.98 0.28 12.33
CA SER A 388 -10.84 -0.59 13.15
C SER A 388 -10.28 -0.78 14.56
N LYS A 389 -8.95 -0.96 14.67
CA LYS A 389 -8.28 -1.07 15.98
C LYS A 389 -8.36 0.23 16.78
N MET A 390 -8.21 1.39 16.12
CA MET A 390 -8.39 2.69 16.77
C MET A 390 -9.81 2.87 17.33
N ILE A 391 -10.84 2.42 16.61
CA ILE A 391 -12.24 2.45 17.09
C ILE A 391 -12.42 1.58 18.34
N GLU A 392 -11.87 0.36 18.33
CA GLU A 392 -11.89 -0.53 19.50
C GLU A 392 -11.15 0.11 20.70
N GLN A 393 -9.99 0.71 20.46
CA GLN A 393 -9.21 1.41 21.48
C GLN A 393 -9.94 2.65 22.03
N ALA A 394 -10.73 3.34 21.20
CA ALA A 394 -11.60 4.44 21.61
C ALA A 394 -12.84 3.99 22.42
N GLY A 395 -13.09 2.69 22.54
CA GLY A 395 -14.18 2.10 23.33
C GLY A 395 -15.44 1.74 22.53
N GLY A 396 -15.42 1.95 21.21
CA GLY A 396 -16.49 1.52 20.30
C GLY A 396 -16.39 0.05 19.92
N VAL A 397 -17.43 -0.44 19.25
CA VAL A 397 -17.50 -1.77 18.64
C VAL A 397 -17.42 -1.61 17.12
N TYR A 398 -16.33 -2.04 16.51
CA TYR A 398 -16.20 -1.98 15.05
C TYR A 398 -17.06 -3.05 14.38
N LEU A 399 -17.91 -2.65 13.43
CA LEU A 399 -18.67 -3.56 12.58
C LEU A 399 -17.82 -3.97 11.37
N SER A 400 -17.32 -5.20 11.40
CA SER A 400 -16.50 -5.79 10.34
C SER A 400 -17.34 -6.48 9.26
N PRO A 401 -16.95 -6.41 7.98
CA PRO A 401 -17.59 -7.15 6.88
C PRO A 401 -17.32 -8.67 6.89
N VAL A 402 -16.38 -9.15 7.73
CA VAL A 402 -15.96 -10.57 7.78
C VAL A 402 -15.94 -11.07 9.24
N GLU A 403 -16.51 -12.26 9.48
CA GLU A 403 -16.59 -12.91 10.82
C GLU A 403 -15.39 -13.84 11.13
N SER A 404 -14.66 -14.34 10.12
CA SER A 404 -13.55 -15.29 10.31
C SER A 404 -12.17 -14.61 10.23
N GLN A 405 -11.24 -15.03 11.10
CA GLN A 405 -9.86 -14.54 11.11
C GLN A 405 -8.99 -15.06 9.95
N GLU A 406 -9.48 -16.03 9.17
CA GLU A 406 -8.73 -16.68 8.09
C GLU A 406 -8.56 -15.77 6.84
N ASP A 407 -9.37 -14.71 6.70
CA ASP A 407 -9.38 -13.79 5.54
C ASP A 407 -8.67 -12.44 5.79
N MET A 408 -7.65 -12.40 6.66
CA MET A 408 -6.97 -11.17 7.13
C MET A 408 -5.71 -10.78 6.33
N SER A 409 -5.51 -11.29 5.11
CA SER A 409 -4.35 -10.94 4.28
C SER A 409 -4.37 -9.51 3.72
N SER A 410 -5.55 -8.88 3.66
CA SER A 410 -5.74 -7.46 3.33
C SER A 410 -6.43 -6.74 4.49
N THR A 411 -6.24 -5.43 4.63
CA THR A 411 -6.95 -4.63 5.66
C THR A 411 -8.24 -3.98 5.14
N GLN A 412 -8.51 -4.09 3.84
CA GLN A 412 -9.68 -3.50 3.18
C GLN A 412 -10.34 -4.47 2.21
N MET A 413 -11.60 -4.19 1.87
CA MET A 413 -12.35 -4.88 0.82
C MET A 413 -13.32 -3.95 0.11
N THR A 414 -13.61 -4.25 -1.16
CA THR A 414 -14.59 -3.53 -1.97
C THR A 414 -15.85 -4.38 -2.10
N ILE A 415 -17.00 -3.82 -1.76
CA ILE A 415 -18.31 -4.49 -1.72
C ILE A 415 -19.41 -3.59 -2.30
N SER A 416 -20.59 -4.17 -2.55
CA SER A 416 -21.76 -3.38 -2.94
C SER A 416 -22.37 -2.65 -1.74
N VAL A 417 -23.20 -1.64 -2.00
CA VAL A 417 -23.92 -0.91 -0.96
C VAL A 417 -24.88 -1.84 -0.21
N GLU A 418 -25.51 -2.81 -0.88
CA GLU A 418 -26.37 -3.81 -0.23
C GLU A 418 -25.60 -4.71 0.74
N ALA A 419 -24.40 -5.14 0.34
CA ALA A 419 -23.53 -5.94 1.20
C ALA A 419 -23.05 -5.13 2.42
N PHE A 420 -22.75 -3.84 2.23
CA PHE A 420 -22.43 -2.94 3.34
C PHE A 420 -23.63 -2.76 4.28
N LEU A 421 -24.81 -2.51 3.72
CA LEU A 421 -26.06 -2.39 4.48
C LEU A 421 -26.34 -3.66 5.29
N ALA A 422 -26.05 -4.85 4.75
CA ALA A 422 -26.36 -6.12 5.42
C ALA A 422 -25.74 -6.25 6.83
N TYR A 423 -24.56 -5.66 7.07
CA TYR A 423 -23.89 -5.73 8.37
C TYR A 423 -23.82 -4.38 9.11
N ALA A 424 -23.83 -3.25 8.39
CA ALA A 424 -23.67 -1.92 8.97
C ALA A 424 -24.99 -1.16 9.17
N LYS A 425 -26.14 -1.74 8.82
CA LYS A 425 -27.47 -1.09 8.98
C LYS A 425 -27.75 -0.57 10.40
N GLU A 426 -27.35 -1.34 11.42
CA GLU A 426 -27.52 -1.02 12.84
C GLU A 426 -26.30 -0.31 13.45
N ALA A 427 -25.43 0.29 12.63
CA ALA A 427 -24.37 1.14 13.14
C ALA A 427 -24.98 2.36 13.84
N ASP A 428 -24.55 2.64 15.07
CA ASP A 428 -24.85 3.90 15.76
C ASP A 428 -24.15 5.08 15.04
N ILE A 429 -22.98 4.81 14.44
CA ILE A 429 -22.10 5.81 13.82
C ILE A 429 -21.55 5.26 12.52
N LEU A 430 -21.60 6.07 11.46
CA LEU A 430 -20.91 5.82 10.20
C LEU A 430 -19.78 6.82 9.99
N ILE A 431 -18.61 6.33 9.60
CA ILE A 431 -17.46 7.17 9.29
C ILE A 431 -17.09 6.98 7.81
N TYR A 432 -17.26 8.03 7.02
CA TYR A 432 -16.76 8.14 5.65
C TYR A 432 -15.26 8.47 5.67
N ASN A 433 -14.41 7.57 5.22
CA ASN A 433 -12.99 7.79 5.10
C ASN A 433 -12.68 8.53 3.77
N GLY A 434 -12.23 9.80 3.87
CA GLY A 434 -11.97 10.67 2.73
C GLY A 434 -10.73 10.32 1.89
N THR A 435 -9.99 9.27 2.24
CA THR A 435 -8.71 8.94 1.56
C THR A 435 -8.87 8.51 0.11
N ILE A 436 -10.01 7.93 -0.27
CA ILE A 436 -10.25 7.44 -1.65
C ILE A 436 -10.94 8.51 -2.49
N GLN A 437 -12.04 9.06 -2.00
CA GLN A 437 -12.75 10.17 -2.61
C GLN A 437 -13.09 11.23 -1.56
N ASN A 438 -13.41 12.44 -2.02
CA ASN A 438 -13.94 13.46 -1.12
C ASN A 438 -15.18 12.90 -0.42
N ALA A 439 -15.27 13.11 0.89
CA ALA A 439 -16.52 12.90 1.58
C ALA A 439 -17.60 13.85 1.00
N PRO A 440 -18.86 13.40 0.96
CA PRO A 440 -19.98 14.32 0.77
C PRO A 440 -19.98 15.36 1.90
N LYS A 441 -20.58 16.53 1.67
CA LYS A 441 -20.65 17.60 2.68
C LYS A 441 -21.89 17.50 3.56
N THR A 442 -22.95 16.85 3.06
CA THR A 442 -24.24 16.72 3.74
C THR A 442 -24.73 15.29 3.69
N ILE A 443 -25.67 14.96 4.57
CA ILE A 443 -26.35 13.66 4.54
C ILE A 443 -27.14 13.48 3.22
N ASP A 444 -27.73 14.55 2.69
CA ASP A 444 -28.46 14.50 1.41
C ASP A 444 -27.53 14.14 0.26
N GLU A 445 -26.33 14.72 0.18
CA GLU A 445 -25.31 14.35 -0.81
C GLU A 445 -24.90 12.88 -0.68
N LEU A 446 -24.82 12.34 0.55
CA LEU A 446 -24.56 10.91 0.75
C LEU A 446 -25.70 10.03 0.21
N ILE A 447 -26.96 10.42 0.42
CA ILE A 447 -28.14 9.70 -0.09
C ILE A 447 -28.25 9.81 -1.63
N GLU A 448 -27.77 10.91 -2.21
CA GLU A 448 -27.68 11.06 -3.66
C GLU A 448 -26.66 10.09 -4.30
N ILE A 449 -25.59 9.72 -3.58
CA ILE A 449 -24.66 8.67 -4.05
C ILE A 449 -25.39 7.34 -4.20
N ASP A 450 -26.15 6.93 -3.18
CA ASP A 450 -27.02 5.75 -3.24
C ASP A 450 -28.21 5.89 -2.26
N GLN A 451 -29.43 5.71 -2.77
CA GLN A 451 -30.66 5.85 -1.98
C GLN A 451 -30.75 4.83 -0.83
N LEU A 452 -29.98 3.75 -0.86
CA LEU A 452 -29.88 2.78 0.23
C LEU A 452 -29.26 3.37 1.50
N PHE A 453 -28.51 4.47 1.43
CA PHE A 453 -27.95 5.13 2.61
C PHE A 453 -29.03 5.60 3.60
N TRP A 454 -30.25 5.92 3.14
CA TRP A 454 -31.39 6.22 4.03
C TRP A 454 -31.76 5.06 4.98
N GLN A 455 -31.38 3.81 4.65
CA GLN A 455 -31.74 2.65 5.46
C GLN A 455 -30.89 2.47 6.72
N PHE A 456 -29.73 3.13 6.80
CA PHE A 456 -28.82 3.05 7.95
C PHE A 456 -29.36 3.87 9.14
N GLU A 457 -29.24 3.32 10.35
CA GLU A 457 -29.68 4.01 11.57
C GLU A 457 -28.90 5.30 11.80
N ALA A 458 -27.56 5.26 11.74
CA ALA A 458 -26.70 6.43 11.81
C ALA A 458 -27.09 7.56 10.83
N VAL A 459 -27.50 7.24 9.59
CA VAL A 459 -27.92 8.25 8.61
C VAL A 459 -29.22 8.93 9.03
N ARG A 460 -30.21 8.15 9.51
CA ARG A 460 -31.48 8.71 9.98
C ARG A 460 -31.33 9.55 11.25
N ASP A 461 -30.36 9.19 12.09
CA ASP A 461 -30.10 9.87 13.36
C ASP A 461 -29.12 11.05 13.21
N GLY A 462 -28.55 11.24 12.02
CA GLY A 462 -27.59 12.32 11.75
C GLY A 462 -26.17 12.07 12.31
N ASN A 463 -25.84 10.81 12.63
CA ASN A 463 -24.55 10.38 13.19
C ASN A 463 -23.61 9.87 12.10
N VAL A 464 -23.47 10.66 11.04
CA VAL A 464 -22.53 10.37 9.95
C VAL A 464 -21.38 11.36 10.05
N TRP A 465 -20.17 10.82 9.99
CA TRP A 465 -18.92 11.54 10.14
C TRP A 465 -18.04 11.29 8.93
N TYR A 466 -17.03 12.13 8.72
CA TYR A 466 -15.98 11.87 7.76
C TYR A 466 -14.59 12.22 8.29
N THR A 467 -13.58 11.57 7.72
CA THR A 467 -12.18 11.88 7.99
C THR A 467 -11.59 12.72 6.86
N ASP A 468 -10.59 13.52 7.20
CA ASP A 468 -9.73 14.16 6.21
C ASP A 468 -9.06 13.17 5.27
N LYS A 469 -8.77 13.61 4.03
CA LYS A 469 -8.15 12.79 2.97
C LYS A 469 -6.76 12.26 3.31
N ALA A 470 -6.08 12.91 4.24
CA ALA A 470 -4.67 12.69 4.52
C ALA A 470 -4.43 12.16 5.92
N LEU A 471 -5.40 11.48 6.54
CA LEU A 471 -5.24 10.87 7.86
C LEU A 471 -3.97 10.00 7.96
N TYR A 472 -3.58 9.34 6.86
CA TYR A 472 -2.35 8.55 6.79
C TYR A 472 -1.07 9.38 6.97
N GLN A 473 -1.06 10.67 6.60
CA GLN A 473 0.06 11.60 6.82
C GLN A 473 0.17 12.01 8.29
N PHE A 474 -0.84 11.76 9.13
CA PHE A 474 -0.86 12.13 10.55
C PHE A 474 -0.72 10.93 11.48
N ALA A 475 -0.04 9.86 11.03
CA ALA A 475 0.24 8.66 11.82
C ALA A 475 0.89 8.96 13.20
N GLY A 476 1.70 10.02 13.25
CA GLY A 476 2.32 10.54 14.47
C GLY A 476 1.31 10.97 15.54
N LYS A 477 0.09 11.34 15.15
CA LYS A 477 -0.98 11.77 16.06
C LYS A 477 -1.96 10.64 16.41
N THR A 478 -1.48 9.39 16.43
CA THR A 478 -2.33 8.21 16.70
C THR A 478 -3.13 8.34 18.00
N GLY A 479 -2.53 8.85 19.08
CA GLY A 479 -3.23 9.04 20.34
C GLY A 479 -4.36 10.06 20.25
N THR A 480 -4.09 11.22 19.62
CA THR A 480 -5.09 12.26 19.35
C THR A 480 -6.22 11.76 18.44
N ILE A 481 -5.91 10.96 17.41
CA ILE A 481 -6.93 10.36 16.53
C ILE A 481 -7.88 9.44 17.33
N ILE A 482 -7.33 8.62 18.24
CA ILE A 482 -8.14 7.71 19.08
C ILE A 482 -8.97 8.49 20.10
N GLU A 483 -8.42 9.57 20.67
CA GLU A 483 -9.15 10.50 21.54
C GLU A 483 -10.32 11.15 20.80
N ASN A 484 -10.11 11.68 19.60
CA ASN A 484 -11.19 12.25 18.80
C ASN A 484 -12.24 11.19 18.39
N LEU A 485 -11.83 9.96 18.12
CA LEU A 485 -12.79 8.85 17.94
C LEU A 485 -13.63 8.63 19.20
N ASN A 486 -13.04 8.69 20.39
CA ASN A 486 -13.77 8.56 21.64
C ASN A 486 -14.79 9.70 21.82
N GLU A 487 -14.41 10.95 21.52
CA GLU A 487 -15.30 12.13 21.54
C GLU A 487 -16.49 11.96 20.57
N VAL A 488 -16.21 11.49 19.34
CA VAL A 488 -17.22 11.13 18.33
C VAL A 488 -18.18 10.07 18.87
N ILE A 489 -17.64 9.00 19.46
CA ILE A 489 -18.44 7.88 19.98
C ILE A 489 -19.30 8.30 21.18
N MET A 490 -18.79 9.22 22.01
CA MET A 490 -19.55 9.81 23.11
C MET A 490 -20.67 10.74 22.64
N SER A 491 -20.72 11.09 21.35
CA SER A 491 -21.67 12.07 20.77
C SER A 491 -21.60 13.44 21.45
N GLN A 492 -20.43 13.83 21.97
CA GLN A 492 -20.25 15.09 22.70
C GLN A 492 -19.92 16.27 21.78
N GLU A 493 -19.30 15.99 20.64
CA GLU A 493 -18.87 17.02 19.69
C GLU A 493 -19.46 16.74 18.31
N LYS A 494 -19.46 17.75 17.42
CA LYS A 494 -19.80 17.60 15.99
C LYS A 494 -18.59 17.77 15.07
N GLU A 495 -17.45 18.12 15.66
CA GLU A 495 -16.25 18.52 14.95
C GLU A 495 -15.07 18.23 15.88
N THR A 496 -14.04 17.56 15.37
CA THR A 496 -12.79 17.28 16.07
C THR A 496 -11.62 17.66 15.16
N GLU A 497 -10.37 17.37 15.55
CA GLU A 497 -9.22 17.62 14.66
C GLU A 497 -9.26 16.76 13.39
N PHE A 498 -9.74 15.50 13.48
CA PHE A 498 -9.67 14.53 12.38
C PHE A 498 -11.01 13.96 11.88
N PHE A 499 -12.08 14.23 12.62
CA PHE A 499 -13.42 13.72 12.34
C PHE A 499 -14.42 14.87 12.36
N HIS A 500 -15.21 14.94 11.31
CA HIS A 500 -16.13 16.03 11.04
C HIS A 500 -17.53 15.47 10.79
N GLY A 501 -18.54 15.96 11.50
CA GLY A 501 -19.93 15.54 11.28
C GLY A 501 -20.42 16.02 9.92
N LEU A 502 -21.22 15.20 9.24
CA LEU A 502 -22.00 15.67 8.08
C LEU A 502 -23.16 16.55 8.57
N ASP A 503 -23.41 17.62 7.80
CA ASP A 503 -24.54 18.54 8.03
C ASP A 503 -25.89 17.92 7.67
#